data_AF-A0A1I0PAS9-F1
#
_entry.id   AF-A0A1I0PAS9-F1
#
_cell.length_a   1.000
_cell.length_b   1.000
_cell.length_c   1.000
_cell.angle_alpha   90.00
_cell.angle_beta   90.00
_cell.angle_gamma   90.00
#
_symmetry.space_group_name_H-M   'P 1'
#
loop_
_entity.id
_entity.type
_entity.pdbx_description
1 polymer ?
#
loop_
_entity_poly.entity_id
_entity_poly.type
_entity_poly.pdbx_seq_one_letter_code
_entity_poly.pdbx_strand_id
1 'polypeptide(L)'
;MIDINHPESEFIFQAGTFTDRIRNYCRKYILETFEERKITFQDMKIEGLILQEFSEIHFKENFISISLLINDLNTEIEKLESINIISEDGNCTVCNTKLTTFDTLIKEKDFRFITICKKCPSEIYNILNKLDWLTGAAFI
;
A
#
# COMPACT_ATOMS: atom_id res chain seq x y z
N MET A 1 13.23 -16.21 -5.94
CA MET A 1 14.51 -15.77 -5.36
C MET A 1 15.34 -15.18 -6.47
N ILE A 2 15.40 -13.85 -6.51
CA ILE A 2 16.13 -13.06 -7.50
C ILE A 2 17.65 -13.17 -7.25
N ASP A 3 18.45 -13.17 -8.31
CA ASP A 3 19.91 -13.04 -8.18
C ASP A 3 20.25 -11.60 -7.78
N ILE A 4 20.66 -11.40 -6.53
CA ILE A 4 21.07 -10.11 -5.97
C ILE A 4 22.18 -9.40 -6.76
N ASN A 5 22.94 -10.11 -7.59
CA ASN A 5 23.98 -9.51 -8.42
C ASN A 5 23.49 -9.09 -9.82
N HIS A 6 22.23 -9.39 -10.16
CA HIS A 6 21.64 -8.95 -11.40
C HIS A 6 21.43 -7.43 -11.35
N PRO A 7 21.79 -6.67 -12.41
CA PRO A 7 21.70 -5.21 -12.42
C PRO A 7 20.28 -4.67 -12.21
N GLU A 8 19.25 -5.49 -12.48
CA GLU A 8 17.85 -5.10 -12.27
C GLU A 8 17.38 -5.30 -10.83
N SER A 9 18.11 -6.06 -10.01
CA SER A 9 17.71 -6.40 -8.65
C SER A 9 17.53 -5.15 -7.79
N GLU A 10 18.42 -4.17 -7.92
CA GLU A 10 18.29 -2.88 -7.22
C GLU A 10 16.96 -2.18 -7.55
N PHE A 11 16.56 -2.17 -8.82
CA PHE A 11 15.30 -1.56 -9.24
C PHE A 11 14.10 -2.34 -8.75
N ILE A 12 14.17 -3.67 -8.73
CA ILE A 12 13.13 -4.55 -8.20
C ILE A 12 12.94 -4.31 -6.69
N PHE A 13 14.03 -4.22 -5.92
CA PHE A 13 13.99 -3.87 -4.49
C PHE A 13 13.38 -2.49 -4.28
N GLN A 14 13.84 -1.48 -5.03
CA GLN A 14 13.32 -0.12 -4.91
C GLN A 14 11.83 -0.06 -5.26
N ALA A 15 11.39 -0.76 -6.30
CA ALA A 15 9.97 -0.90 -6.65
C ALA A 15 9.14 -1.45 -5.49
N GLY A 16 9.62 -2.52 -4.84
CA GLY A 16 8.98 -3.11 -3.67
C GLY A 16 8.89 -2.15 -2.48
N THR A 17 9.86 -1.23 -2.31
CA THR A 17 9.77 -0.25 -1.22
C THR A 17 8.60 0.72 -1.37
N PHE A 18 8.23 1.10 -2.60
CA PHE A 18 7.06 1.98 -2.83
C PHE A 18 5.77 1.26 -2.43
N THR A 19 5.59 0.01 -2.88
CA THR A 19 4.38 -0.76 -2.57
C THR A 19 4.29 -1.07 -1.07
N ASP A 20 5.41 -1.34 -0.40
CA ASP A 20 5.45 -1.55 1.06
C ASP A 20 5.12 -0.28 1.86
N ARG A 21 5.56 0.91 1.42
CA ARG A 21 5.14 2.17 2.04
C ARG A 21 3.61 2.35 1.94
N ILE A 22 3.02 2.07 0.78
CA ILE A 22 1.55 2.12 0.61
C ILE A 22 0.84 1.09 1.50
N ARG A 23 1.40 -0.13 1.65
CA ARG A 23 0.86 -1.14 2.60
C ARG A 23 0.91 -0.67 4.05
N ASN A 24 1.95 0.08 4.42
CA ASN A 24 2.07 0.65 5.76
C ASN A 24 1.03 1.75 6.00
N TYR A 25 0.78 2.62 5.02
CA TYR A 25 -0.31 3.59 5.10
C TYR A 25 -1.68 2.91 5.27
N CYS A 26 -1.89 1.74 4.67
CA CYS A 26 -3.11 0.96 4.87
C CYS A 26 -3.36 0.53 6.32
N ARG A 27 -2.29 0.35 7.11
CA ARG A 27 -2.39 0.05 8.55
C ARG A 27 -2.61 1.31 9.38
N LYS A 28 -2.25 2.47 8.84
CA LYS A 28 -2.33 3.77 9.50
C LYS A 28 -3.74 4.37 9.37
N TYR A 29 -4.24 4.51 8.13
CA TYR A 29 -5.49 5.23 7.89
C TYR A 29 -6.71 4.57 8.55
N ILE A 30 -6.66 3.27 8.84
CA ILE A 30 -7.78 2.55 9.47
C ILE A 30 -8.03 2.95 10.93
N LEU A 31 -7.06 3.64 11.56
CA LEU A 31 -7.10 4.14 12.95
C LEU A 31 -7.19 5.67 13.04
N GLU A 32 -6.86 6.37 11.96
CA GLU A 32 -6.79 7.83 11.92
C GLU A 32 -8.17 8.48 11.80
N THR A 33 -8.28 9.73 12.28
CA THR A 33 -9.46 10.57 12.11
C THR A 33 -9.68 10.92 10.64
N PHE A 34 -10.87 11.44 10.29
CA PHE A 34 -11.17 11.83 8.91
C PHE A 34 -10.16 12.84 8.33
N GLU A 35 -9.74 13.84 9.09
CA GLU A 35 -8.80 14.86 8.60
C GLU A 35 -7.37 14.33 8.47
N GLU A 36 -6.91 13.50 9.41
CA GLU A 36 -5.58 12.86 9.33
C GLU A 36 -5.48 11.91 8.13
N ARG A 37 -6.55 11.15 7.86
CA ARG A 37 -6.58 10.19 6.74
C ARG A 37 -6.42 10.86 5.40
N LYS A 38 -6.95 12.07 5.20
CA LYS A 38 -6.76 12.82 3.95
C LYS A 38 -5.27 13.01 3.65
N ILE A 39 -4.48 13.35 4.67
CA ILE A 39 -3.02 13.50 4.52
C ILE A 39 -2.41 12.15 4.13
N THR A 40 -2.74 11.08 4.86
CA THR A 40 -2.26 9.72 4.54
C THR A 40 -2.64 9.28 3.11
N PHE A 41 -3.85 9.58 2.64
CA PHE A 41 -4.28 9.26 1.28
C PHE A 41 -3.51 10.08 0.22
N GLN A 42 -3.21 11.35 0.49
CA GLN A 42 -2.35 12.14 -0.40
C GLN A 42 -0.92 11.57 -0.47
N ASP A 43 -0.35 11.19 0.67
CA ASP A 43 0.96 10.52 0.72
C ASP A 43 0.98 9.22 -0.10
N MET A 44 -0.10 8.42 -0.01
CA MET A 44 -0.24 7.20 -0.82
C MET A 44 -0.28 7.50 -2.33
N LYS A 45 -0.99 8.54 -2.76
CA LYS A 45 -1.03 8.96 -4.17
C LYS A 45 0.35 9.43 -4.66
N ILE A 46 1.09 10.12 -3.80
CA ILE A 46 2.47 10.56 -4.09
C ILE A 46 3.39 9.35 -4.30
N GLU A 47 3.35 8.35 -3.41
CA GLU A 47 4.12 7.12 -3.59
C GLU A 47 3.77 6.40 -4.90
N GLY A 48 2.49 6.37 -5.26
CA GLY A 48 2.03 5.81 -6.53
C GLY A 48 2.58 6.56 -7.75
N LEU A 49 2.59 7.89 -7.71
CA LEU A 49 3.17 8.74 -8.75
C LEU A 49 4.68 8.51 -8.89
N ILE A 50 5.42 8.47 -7.78
CA ILE A 50 6.86 8.24 -7.80
C ILE A 50 7.16 6.84 -8.37
N LEU A 51 6.38 5.81 -8.00
CA LEU A 51 6.52 4.47 -8.58
C LEU A 51 6.26 4.49 -10.09
N GLN A 52 5.27 5.25 -10.56
CA GLN A 52 4.98 5.39 -11.99
C GLN A 52 6.15 6.03 -12.74
N GLU A 53 6.66 7.16 -12.26
CA GLU A 53 7.82 7.86 -12.86
C GLU A 53 9.07 6.97 -12.88
N PHE A 54 9.33 6.27 -11.78
CA PHE A 54 10.41 5.29 -11.69
C PHE A 54 10.25 4.15 -12.71
N SER A 55 9.02 3.67 -12.88
CA SER A 55 8.73 2.55 -13.77
C SER A 55 8.84 2.89 -15.25
N GLU A 56 8.62 4.16 -15.63
CA GLU A 56 8.85 4.63 -16.99
C GLU A 56 10.32 4.43 -17.43
N ILE A 57 11.24 4.59 -16.47
CA ILE A 57 12.68 4.50 -16.72
C ILE A 57 13.13 3.04 -16.69
N HIS A 58 12.71 2.28 -15.67
CA HIS A 58 13.30 0.98 -15.33
C HIS A 58 12.46 -0.23 -15.75
N PHE A 59 11.16 -0.08 -15.98
CA PHE A 59 10.23 -1.17 -16.31
C PHE A 59 9.45 -0.89 -17.60
N LYS A 60 10.15 -0.44 -18.65
CA LYS A 60 9.55 0.04 -19.92
C LYS A 60 8.54 -0.93 -20.55
N GLU A 61 8.82 -2.23 -20.51
CA GLU A 61 7.94 -3.25 -21.09
C GLU A 61 6.61 -3.36 -20.33
N ASN A 62 6.63 -3.14 -19.02
CA ASN A 62 5.46 -3.25 -18.15
C ASN A 62 4.84 -1.89 -17.81
N PHE A 63 5.45 -0.78 -18.24
CA PHE A 63 5.08 0.58 -17.84
C PHE A 63 3.59 0.88 -18.03
N ILE A 64 3.02 0.55 -19.20
CA ILE A 64 1.59 0.80 -19.49
C ILE A 64 0.69 0.10 -18.45
N SER A 65 1.00 -1.17 -18.13
CA SER A 65 0.24 -1.94 -17.15
C SER A 65 0.40 -1.38 -15.73
N ILE A 66 1.61 -0.95 -15.39
CA ILE A 66 1.90 -0.28 -14.11
C ILE A 66 1.11 1.02 -14.00
N SER A 67 1.13 1.89 -15.01
CA SER A 67 0.38 3.15 -15.02
C SER A 67 -1.13 2.93 -14.87
N LEU A 68 -1.70 1.92 -15.53
CA LEU A 68 -3.12 1.58 -15.36
C LEU A 68 -3.43 1.18 -13.92
N LEU A 69 -2.60 0.34 -13.30
CA LEU A 69 -2.78 -0.07 -11.91
C LEU A 69 -2.59 1.10 -10.92
N ILE A 70 -1.70 2.06 -11.21
CA ILE A 70 -1.57 3.29 -10.39
C ILE A 70 -2.83 4.16 -10.50
N ASN A 71 -3.45 4.25 -11.68
CA ASN A 71 -4.74 4.94 -11.82
C ASN A 71 -5.88 4.23 -11.07
N ASP A 72 -5.93 2.90 -11.13
CA ASP A 72 -6.89 2.10 -10.36
C ASP A 72 -6.68 2.30 -8.84
N LEU A 73 -5.41 2.34 -8.40
CA LEU A 73 -5.03 2.63 -7.02
C LEU A 73 -5.55 4.01 -6.58
N ASN A 74 -5.30 5.05 -7.38
CA ASN A 74 -5.75 6.41 -7.10
C ASN A 74 -7.28 6.48 -7.01
N THR A 75 -7.99 5.78 -7.90
CA THR A 75 -9.45 5.70 -7.90
C THR A 75 -9.98 5.05 -6.61
N GLU A 76 -9.38 3.95 -6.16
CA GLU A 76 -9.79 3.31 -4.90
C GLU A 76 -9.46 4.20 -3.69
N ILE A 77 -8.31 4.87 -3.70
CA ILE A 77 -7.94 5.83 -2.64
C ILE A 77 -8.98 6.95 -2.56
N GLU A 78 -9.37 7.57 -3.67
CA GLU A 78 -10.37 8.64 -3.70
C GLU A 78 -11.74 8.16 -3.18
N LYS A 79 -12.14 6.95 -3.56
CA LYS A 79 -13.35 6.33 -3.03
C LYS A 79 -13.29 6.20 -1.50
N LEU A 80 -12.18 5.72 -0.94
CA LEU A 80 -12.01 5.59 0.51
C LEU A 80 -11.90 6.95 1.22
N GLU A 81 -11.22 7.92 0.60
CA GLU A 81 -11.04 9.30 1.07
C GLU A 81 -12.38 10.03 1.23
N SER A 82 -13.36 9.72 0.37
CA SER A 82 -14.70 10.33 0.44
C SER A 82 -15.56 9.85 1.62
N ILE A 83 -15.14 8.80 2.33
CA ILE A 83 -15.95 8.18 3.38
C ILE A 83 -15.75 8.91 4.71
N ASN A 84 -16.77 9.69 5.10
CA ASN A 84 -16.84 10.34 6.40
C ASN A 84 -17.99 9.74 7.22
N ILE A 85 -17.66 8.79 8.10
CA ILE A 85 -18.62 8.13 8.98
C ILE A 85 -18.17 8.26 10.45
N ILE A 86 -19.13 8.16 11.37
CA ILE A 86 -18.86 7.99 12.79
C ILE A 86 -18.59 6.50 13.02
N SER A 87 -17.41 6.16 13.55
CA SER A 87 -17.05 4.79 13.90
C SER A 87 -17.12 4.53 15.39
N GLU A 88 -17.40 3.28 15.77
CA GLU A 88 -17.31 2.82 17.16
C GLU A 88 -15.85 2.59 17.56
N ASP A 89 -15.58 2.62 18.86
CA ASP A 89 -14.24 2.34 19.39
C ASP A 89 -13.80 0.91 19.06
N GLY A 90 -12.55 0.73 18.64
CA GLY A 90 -12.02 -0.56 18.16
C GLY A 90 -12.47 -0.98 16.76
N ASN A 91 -13.28 -0.18 16.06
CA ASN A 91 -13.64 -0.39 14.66
C ASN A 91 -12.82 0.47 13.70
N CYS A 92 -12.75 0.05 12.44
CA CYS A 92 -12.09 0.81 11.39
C CYS A 92 -12.80 2.16 11.19
N THR A 93 -12.04 3.24 11.19
CA THR A 93 -12.59 4.59 11.01
C THR A 93 -13.19 4.81 9.62
N VAL A 94 -12.89 3.95 8.63
CA VAL A 94 -13.41 4.04 7.25
C VAL A 94 -14.68 3.22 7.05
N CYS A 95 -14.70 1.93 7.43
CA CYS A 95 -15.83 1.04 7.16
C CYS A 95 -16.61 0.60 8.41
N ASN A 96 -16.29 1.14 9.59
CA ASN A 96 -16.86 0.77 10.90
C ASN A 96 -16.87 -0.75 11.16
N THR A 97 -15.95 -1.49 10.53
CA THR A 97 -15.80 -2.93 10.72
C THR A 97 -14.78 -3.18 11.82
N LYS A 98 -15.07 -4.14 12.72
CA LYS A 98 -14.18 -4.52 13.82
C LYS A 98 -12.76 -4.82 13.34
N LEU A 99 -11.79 -4.15 13.96
CA LEU A 99 -10.37 -4.35 13.65
C LEU A 99 -9.86 -5.65 14.27
N THR A 100 -8.84 -6.23 13.65
CA THR A 100 -8.16 -7.40 14.18
C THR A 100 -6.70 -7.06 14.46
N THR A 101 -6.23 -7.31 15.67
CA THR A 101 -4.83 -7.12 16.08
C THR A 101 -4.17 -8.48 16.27
N PHE A 102 -2.97 -8.62 15.71
CA PHE A 102 -2.15 -9.83 15.77
C PHE A 102 -0.84 -9.54 16.51
N ASP A 103 -0.36 -10.47 17.33
CA ASP A 103 1.01 -10.47 17.83
C ASP A 103 1.91 -11.08 16.74
N THR A 104 2.87 -10.31 16.25
CA THR A 104 3.79 -10.71 15.17
C THR A 104 4.92 -11.59 15.66
N LEU A 105 5.02 -11.81 16.99
CA LEU A 105 6.13 -12.49 17.67
C LEU A 105 7.49 -11.77 17.52
N ILE A 106 7.50 -10.55 16.97
CA ILE A 106 8.70 -9.72 16.88
C ILE A 106 9.00 -9.13 18.26
N LYS A 107 10.26 -9.22 18.69
CA LYS A 107 10.70 -8.77 20.02
C LYS A 107 10.63 -7.24 20.16
N GLU A 108 10.86 -6.52 19.08
CA GLU A 108 10.79 -5.06 19.05
C GLU A 108 9.36 -4.59 19.28
N LYS A 109 9.20 -3.70 20.26
CA LYS A 109 7.88 -3.26 20.74
C LYS A 109 7.05 -2.62 19.63
N ASP A 110 7.70 -1.86 18.74
CA ASP A 110 7.05 -1.10 17.69
C ASP A 110 6.48 -1.99 16.58
N PHE A 111 6.98 -3.22 16.45
CA PHE A 111 6.53 -4.19 15.45
C PHE A 111 5.75 -5.36 16.05
N ARG A 112 5.65 -5.43 17.38
CA ARG A 112 5.05 -6.56 18.10
C ARG A 112 3.57 -6.76 17.76
N PHE A 113 2.83 -5.68 17.54
CA PHE A 113 1.41 -5.76 17.25
C PHE A 113 1.09 -5.12 15.89
N ILE A 114 0.32 -5.84 15.08
CA ILE A 114 -0.22 -5.32 13.82
C ILE A 114 -1.73 -5.34 13.88
N THR A 115 -2.33 -4.18 13.70
CA THR A 115 -3.79 -4.02 13.56
C THR A 115 -4.14 -3.89 12.09
N ILE A 116 -5.14 -4.65 11.64
CA ILE A 116 -5.63 -4.61 10.25
C ILE A 116 -7.15 -4.47 10.20
N CYS A 117 -7.60 -3.88 9.09
CA CYS A 117 -8.96 -4.02 8.62
C CYS A 117 -8.98 -5.02 7.46
N LYS A 118 -9.88 -6.02 7.49
CA LYS A 118 -10.01 -7.00 6.39
C LYS A 118 -10.77 -6.49 5.17
N LYS A 119 -11.50 -5.38 5.32
CA LYS A 119 -12.43 -4.87 4.30
C LYS A 119 -11.81 -3.73 3.51
N CYS A 120 -11.54 -2.61 4.18
CA CYS A 120 -11.18 -1.36 3.52
C CYS A 120 -9.90 -1.43 2.66
N PRO A 121 -8.77 -2.03 3.11
CA PRO A 121 -7.54 -2.09 2.32
C PRO A 121 -7.49 -3.19 1.25
N SER A 122 -8.52 -4.05 1.15
CA SER A 122 -8.45 -5.28 0.36
C SER A 122 -8.14 -5.03 -1.11
N GLU A 123 -8.81 -4.06 -1.73
CA GLU A 123 -8.60 -3.75 -3.14
C GLU A 123 -7.25 -3.08 -3.38
N ILE A 124 -6.82 -2.18 -2.48
CA ILE A 124 -5.47 -1.63 -2.52
C ILE A 124 -4.43 -2.76 -2.47
N TYR A 125 -4.56 -3.71 -1.55
CA TYR A 125 -3.62 -4.84 -1.48
C TYR A 125 -3.62 -5.70 -2.75
N ASN A 126 -4.78 -5.92 -3.37
CA ASN A 126 -4.85 -6.63 -4.64
C ASN A 126 -4.08 -5.89 -5.75
N ILE A 127 -4.23 -4.57 -5.83
CA ILE A 127 -3.52 -3.74 -6.81
C ILE A 127 -2.01 -3.75 -6.54
N LEU A 128 -1.59 -3.56 -5.29
CA LEU A 128 -0.17 -3.57 -4.92
C LEU A 128 0.50 -4.92 -5.19
N ASN A 129 -0.21 -6.03 -4.97
CA ASN A 129 0.32 -7.35 -5.31
C ASN A 129 0.53 -7.47 -6.82
N LYS A 130 -0.40 -7.00 -7.65
CA LYS A 130 -0.22 -7.00 -9.12
C LYS A 130 0.97 -6.13 -9.55
N LEU A 131 1.16 -4.98 -8.92
CA LEU A 131 2.33 -4.12 -9.13
C LEU A 131 3.63 -4.87 -8.80
N ASP A 132 3.68 -5.57 -7.67
CA ASP A 132 4.87 -6.36 -7.30
C ASP A 132 5.18 -7.50 -8.27
N TRP A 133 4.17 -8.10 -8.91
CA TRP A 133 4.39 -9.07 -9.97
C TRP A 133 5.00 -8.42 -11.23
N LEU A 134 4.51 -7.23 -11.62
CA LEU A 134 4.99 -6.51 -12.80
C LEU A 134 6.39 -5.93 -12.63
N THR A 135 6.77 -5.57 -11.40
CA THR A 135 8.10 -5.06 -11.06
C THR A 135 9.06 -6.16 -10.63
N GLY A 136 8.61 -7.42 -10.56
CA GLY A 136 9.39 -8.54 -10.07
C GLY A 136 9.56 -8.60 -8.55
N ALA A 137 9.09 -7.59 -7.79
CA ALA A 137 9.20 -7.53 -6.34
C ALA A 137 8.53 -8.72 -5.63
N ALA A 138 7.55 -9.37 -6.27
CA ALA A 138 6.90 -10.58 -5.75
C ALA A 138 7.84 -11.79 -5.62
N PHE A 139 9.02 -11.77 -6.24
CA PHE A 139 9.98 -12.89 -6.27
C PHE A 139 11.23 -12.67 -5.41
N ILE A 140 11.27 -11.56 -4.68
CA ILE A 140 12.30 -11.25 -3.68
C ILE A 140 12.23 -12.28 -2.54
#